data_AF-A0A950UZG1-F1
#
_entry.id   AF-A0A950UZG1-F1
#
_cell.length_a   1.000
_cell.length_b   1.000
_cell.length_c   1.000
_cell.angle_alpha   90.00
_cell.angle_beta   90.00
_cell.angle_gamma   90.00
#
_symmetry.space_group_name_H-M   'P 1'
#
loop_
_entity.id
_entity.type
_entity.pdbx_description
1 polymer ?
#
loop_
_entity_poly.entity_id
_entity_poly.type
_entity_poly.pdbx_seq_one_letter_code
_entity_poly.pdbx_strand_id
1 'polypeptide(L)'
;MEKSRGTMSAYRMFSVSELGVSTADPHVDQIIKEFLAIGEAVAARWIQMPKGILLLQMAPENPNSGAIYVYDRMRHNFYMLGFEGAEDTITLQQFADLLVEYDLLRYAEQPALLDDQWPKRKTA
;
A
#
# COMPACT_ATOMS: atom_id res chain seq x y z
N MET A 1 24.23 4.19 4.42
CA MET A 1 23.44 3.70 5.55
C MET A 1 22.69 2.47 5.08
N GLU A 2 22.78 1.40 5.85
CA GLU A 2 21.91 0.24 5.69
C GLU A 2 20.50 0.63 6.17
N LYS A 3 19.46 0.23 5.45
CA LYS A 3 18.08 0.59 5.82
C LYS A 3 17.56 -0.35 6.91
N SER A 4 16.74 0.16 7.82
CA SER A 4 16.28 -0.51 9.05
C SER A 4 15.49 -1.79 8.83
N ARG A 5 14.89 -1.97 7.65
CA ARG A 5 14.11 -3.16 7.25
C ARG A 5 14.63 -3.79 5.96
N GLY A 6 15.90 -3.59 5.63
CA GLY A 6 16.51 -4.13 4.42
C GLY A 6 15.88 -3.59 3.13
N THR A 7 15.82 -4.42 2.10
CA THR A 7 15.26 -4.07 0.79
C THR A 7 13.73 -4.00 0.84
N MET A 8 13.17 -2.94 0.25
CA MET A 8 11.73 -2.83 0.07
C MET A 8 11.33 -3.46 -1.27
N SER A 9 10.23 -4.20 -1.28
CA SER A 9 9.60 -4.75 -2.48
C SER A 9 8.14 -4.28 -2.57
N ALA A 10 7.58 -4.30 -3.77
CA ALA A 10 6.17 -3.97 -4.00
C ALA A 10 5.45 -5.17 -4.60
N TYR A 11 4.32 -5.56 -4.00
CA TYR A 11 3.52 -6.68 -4.46
C TYR A 11 2.14 -6.20 -4.93
N ARG A 12 1.81 -6.40 -6.21
CA ARG A 12 0.45 -6.10 -6.69
C ARG A 12 -0.52 -7.08 -6.05
N MET A 13 -1.51 -6.57 -5.33
CA MET A 13 -2.51 -7.38 -4.65
C MET A 13 -3.70 -7.62 -5.57
N PHE A 14 -4.45 -6.57 -5.92
CA PHE A 14 -5.64 -6.64 -6.75
C PHE A 14 -6.02 -5.27 -7.32
N SER A 15 -6.88 -5.28 -8.32
CA SER A 15 -7.49 -4.11 -8.94
C SER A 15 -8.82 -3.75 -8.28
N VAL A 16 -9.28 -2.52 -8.49
CA VAL A 16 -10.59 -2.04 -8.03
C VAL A 16 -11.76 -2.84 -8.64
N SER A 17 -11.61 -3.31 -9.88
CA SER A 17 -12.60 -4.22 -10.48
C SER A 17 -12.67 -5.57 -9.77
N GLU A 18 -11.53 -6.08 -9.30
CA GLU A 18 -11.47 -7.32 -8.50
C GLU A 18 -12.10 -7.12 -7.10
N LEU A 19 -12.21 -5.87 -6.62
CA LEU A 19 -12.98 -5.49 -5.43
C LEU A 19 -14.51 -5.40 -5.66
N GLY A 20 -14.98 -5.55 -6.91
CA GLY A 20 -16.38 -5.33 -7.26
C GLY A 20 -16.82 -3.86 -7.24
N VAL A 21 -15.87 -2.92 -7.15
CA VAL A 21 -16.14 -1.48 -7.21
C VAL A 21 -16.10 -1.02 -8.65
N SER A 22 -17.18 -0.36 -9.10
CA SER A 22 -17.24 0.20 -10.45
C SER A 22 -16.20 1.31 -10.62
N THR A 23 -15.39 1.23 -11.67
CA THR A 23 -14.41 2.26 -12.02
C THR A 23 -15.02 3.48 -12.72
N ALA A 24 -16.34 3.49 -12.94
CA ALA A 24 -17.03 4.55 -13.69
C ALA A 24 -17.20 5.86 -12.90
N ASP A 25 -17.30 5.80 -11.57
CA ASP A 25 -17.26 6.97 -10.67
C ASP A 25 -16.97 6.56 -9.21
N PRO A 26 -15.81 5.93 -8.92
CA PRO A 26 -15.55 5.50 -7.56
C PRO A 26 -15.01 6.66 -6.74
N HIS A 27 -15.83 7.15 -5.82
CA HIS A 27 -15.34 8.01 -4.74
C HIS A 27 -14.20 7.29 -4.02
N VAL A 28 -13.08 7.98 -3.85
CA VAL A 28 -11.86 7.39 -3.29
C VAL A 28 -12.10 6.76 -1.92
N ASP A 29 -12.95 7.38 -1.11
CA ASP A 29 -13.31 6.89 0.21
C ASP A 29 -14.03 5.55 0.15
N GLN A 30 -14.86 5.33 -0.87
CA GLN A 30 -15.54 4.07 -1.10
C GLN A 30 -14.54 2.97 -1.50
N ILE A 31 -13.57 3.28 -2.38
CA ILE A 31 -12.53 2.32 -2.76
C ILE A 31 -11.71 1.90 -1.54
N ILE A 32 -11.26 2.87 -0.73
CA ILE A 32 -10.47 2.57 0.47
C ILE A 32 -11.29 1.81 1.50
N LYS A 33 -12.57 2.13 1.67
CA LYS A 33 -13.47 1.40 2.56
C LYS A 33 -13.62 -0.06 2.17
N GLU A 34 -13.88 -0.35 0.89
CA GLU A 34 -14.02 -1.74 0.41
C GLU A 34 -12.69 -2.50 0.49
N PHE A 35 -11.57 -1.84 0.22
CA PHE A 35 -10.24 -2.40 0.43
C PHE A 35 -10.02 -2.82 1.89
N LEU A 36 -10.33 -1.92 2.83
CA LEU A 36 -10.17 -2.19 4.27
C LEU A 36 -11.10 -3.28 4.77
N ALA A 37 -12.32 -3.38 4.22
CA ALA A 37 -13.30 -4.40 4.58
C ALA A 37 -12.82 -5.83 4.29
N ILE A 38 -12.06 -6.05 3.22
CA ILE A 38 -11.49 -7.38 2.89
C ILE A 38 -10.54 -7.88 3.98
N GLY A 39 -9.75 -6.97 4.56
CA GLY A 39 -8.81 -7.29 5.63
C GLY A 39 -9.37 -7.16 7.03
N GLU A 40 -10.68 -6.89 7.18
CA GLU A 40 -11.32 -6.54 8.47
C GLU A 40 -10.54 -5.45 9.23
N ALA A 41 -10.00 -4.47 8.51
CA ALA A 41 -8.98 -3.57 9.03
C ALA A 41 -9.43 -2.10 9.01
N VAL A 42 -8.60 -1.24 9.60
CA VAL A 42 -8.75 0.22 9.60
C VAL A 42 -7.52 0.90 8.99
N ALA A 43 -7.73 2.07 8.38
CA ALA A 43 -6.62 2.94 7.96
C ALA A 43 -6.14 3.77 9.15
N ALA A 44 -5.03 3.36 9.77
CA ALA A 44 -4.40 4.12 10.85
C ALA A 44 -3.66 5.37 10.33
N ARG A 45 -3.20 5.34 9.08
CA ARG A 45 -2.73 6.50 8.32
C ARG A 45 -3.22 6.47 6.90
N TRP A 46 -3.51 7.66 6.39
CA TRP A 46 -3.99 7.89 5.05
C TRP A 46 -3.38 9.18 4.52
N ILE A 47 -2.53 9.06 3.51
CA ILE A 47 -1.90 10.20 2.84
C ILE A 47 -2.35 10.20 1.38
N GLN A 48 -3.02 11.27 0.95
CA GLN A 48 -3.51 11.42 -0.41
C GLN A 48 -2.54 12.22 -1.26
N MET A 49 -2.18 11.66 -2.41
CA MET A 49 -1.48 12.35 -3.49
C MET A 49 -2.35 12.37 -4.75
N PRO A 50 -2.08 13.26 -5.73
CA PRO A 50 -2.87 13.34 -6.95
C PRO A 50 -2.94 12.02 -7.74
N LYS A 51 -1.86 11.23 -7.76
CA LYS A 51 -1.78 9.98 -8.54
C LYS A 51 -1.99 8.71 -7.71
N GLY A 52 -1.83 8.79 -6.40
CA GLY A 52 -1.90 7.61 -5.55
C GLY A 52 -2.22 7.94 -4.09
N ILE A 53 -2.36 6.90 -3.29
CA ILE A 53 -2.65 7.02 -1.87
C ILE A 53 -1.75 6.06 -1.12
N LEU A 54 -1.06 6.54 -0.09
CA LEU A 54 -0.31 5.72 0.84
C LEU A 54 -1.16 5.47 2.09
N LEU A 55 -1.24 4.21 2.49
CA LEU A 55 -2.07 3.74 3.60
C LEU A 55 -1.22 2.91 4.56
N LEU A 56 -1.45 3.10 5.85
CA LEU A 56 -1.12 2.10 6.87
C LEU A 56 -2.43 1.44 7.28
N GLN A 57 -2.63 0.20 6.86
CA GLN A 57 -3.74 -0.64 7.29
C GLN A 57 -3.34 -1.37 8.58
N MET A 58 -4.25 -1.49 9.54
CA MET A 58 -4.02 -2.21 10.81
C MET A 58 -5.30 -2.93 11.26
N ALA A 59 -5.18 -4.05 11.98
CA ALA A 59 -6.32 -4.64 12.67
C ALA A 59 -6.80 -3.71 13.81
N PRO A 60 -8.12 -3.49 13.99
CA PRO A 60 -8.66 -2.52 14.94
C PRO A 60 -8.18 -2.72 16.38
N GLU A 61 -8.04 -3.97 16.81
CA GLU A 61 -7.67 -4.37 18.16
C GLU A 61 -6.18 -4.67 18.35
N ASN A 62 -5.36 -4.60 17.29
CA ASN A 62 -3.93 -4.89 17.37
C ASN A 62 -3.07 -3.75 16.78
N PRO A 63 -2.56 -2.83 17.62
CA PRO A 63 -1.71 -1.72 17.17
C PRO A 63 -0.31 -2.15 16.70
N ASN A 64 0.00 -3.45 16.69
CA ASN A 64 1.25 -4.01 16.17
C ASN A 64 1.03 -4.84 14.89
N SER A 65 -0.10 -4.64 14.18
CA SER A 65 -0.50 -5.44 13.00
C SER A 65 -0.46 -4.68 11.66
N GLY A 66 0.41 -3.68 11.54
CA GLY A 66 0.35 -2.78 10.39
C GLY A 66 1.00 -3.35 9.13
N ALA A 67 0.36 -3.08 7.99
CA ALA A 67 0.88 -3.30 6.66
C ALA A 67 0.69 -2.03 5.80
N ILE A 68 1.68 -1.74 4.94
CA ILE A 68 1.70 -0.51 4.13
C ILE A 68 1.23 -0.81 2.72
N TYR A 69 0.32 0.03 2.22
CA TYR A 69 -0.24 -0.11 0.87
C TYR A 69 -0.16 1.18 0.08
N VAL A 70 -0.02 1.03 -1.24
CA VAL A 70 -0.21 2.11 -2.21
C VAL A 70 -1.37 1.77 -3.13
N TYR A 71 -2.34 2.67 -3.22
CA TYR A 71 -3.36 2.64 -4.26
C TYR A 71 -2.94 3.54 -5.43
N ASP A 72 -2.80 2.97 -6.63
CA ASP A 72 -2.55 3.69 -7.88
C ASP A 72 -3.90 4.13 -8.48
N ARG A 73 -4.18 5.43 -8.49
CA ARG A 73 -5.43 5.99 -9.02
C ARG A 73 -5.51 5.92 -10.54
N MET A 74 -4.37 5.89 -11.23
CA MET A 74 -4.31 5.89 -12.69
C MET A 74 -4.58 4.51 -13.25
N ARG A 75 -4.17 3.46 -12.53
CA ARG A 75 -4.29 2.06 -12.97
C ARG A 75 -5.29 1.26 -12.15
N HIS A 76 -5.86 1.86 -11.10
CA HIS A 76 -6.80 1.24 -10.20
C HIS A 76 -6.28 -0.06 -9.57
N ASN A 77 -5.02 -0.07 -9.14
CA ASN A 77 -4.37 -1.23 -8.52
C ASN A 77 -3.91 -0.91 -7.10
N PHE A 78 -4.02 -1.90 -6.21
CA PHE A 78 -3.41 -1.89 -4.90
C PHE A 78 -2.08 -2.65 -4.92
N TYR A 79 -1.09 -2.06 -4.26
CA TYR A 79 0.22 -2.65 -4.04
C TYR A 79 0.50 -2.69 -2.54
N MET A 80 0.97 -3.82 -2.03
CA MET A 80 1.54 -3.93 -0.69
C MET A 80 3.03 -3.59 -0.76
N LEU A 81 3.52 -2.75 0.14
CA LEU A 81 4.95 -2.50 0.30
C LEU A 81 5.49 -3.44 1.37
N GLY A 82 6.27 -4.43 0.95
CA GLY A 82 6.95 -5.37 1.83
C GLY A 82 8.40 -4.99 2.06
N PHE A 83 8.95 -5.53 3.14
CA PHE A 83 10.33 -5.31 3.55
C PHE A 83 10.94 -6.66 3.95
N GLU A 84 12.25 -6.72 4.14
CA GLU A 84 12.87 -7.95 4.63
C GLU A 84 12.39 -8.25 6.07
N GLY A 85 11.79 -9.42 6.26
CA GLY A 85 11.22 -9.85 7.55
C GLY A 85 9.69 -9.87 7.55
N ALA A 86 9.07 -9.68 8.72
CA ALA A 86 7.62 -9.67 8.87
C ALA A 86 7.03 -8.35 8.34
N GLU A 87 6.09 -8.46 7.38
CA GLU A 87 5.51 -7.33 6.64
C GLU A 87 4.21 -6.79 7.27
N ASP A 88 3.68 -7.50 8.28
CA ASP A 88 2.39 -7.28 8.94
C ASP A 88 2.53 -6.86 10.41
N THR A 89 3.72 -6.41 10.83
CA THR A 89 3.99 -6.02 12.22
C THR A 89 4.30 -4.53 12.40
N ILE A 90 3.96 -3.68 11.44
CA ILE A 90 4.39 -2.28 11.43
C ILE A 90 3.54 -1.47 12.41
N THR A 91 4.18 -0.80 13.36
CA THR A 91 3.48 0.13 14.25
C THR A 91 3.33 1.52 13.62
N LEU A 92 2.46 2.34 14.19
CA LEU A 92 2.27 3.72 13.75
C LEU A 92 3.56 4.56 13.79
N GLN A 93 4.39 4.33 14.81
CA GLN A 93 5.69 5.00 14.96
C GLN A 93 6.66 4.53 13.88
N GLN A 94 6.76 3.21 13.68
CA GLN A 94 7.62 2.65 12.64
C GLN A 94 7.21 3.12 11.24
N PHE A 95 5.91 3.25 10.97
CA PHE A 95 5.44 3.83 9.72
C PHE A 95 5.99 5.25 9.49
N ALA A 96 6.01 6.11 10.51
CA ALA A 96 6.54 7.47 10.38
C ALA A 96 8.05 7.47 10.08
N ASP A 97 8.80 6.56 10.70
CA ASP A 97 10.24 6.40 10.46
C ASP A 97 10.50 5.87 9.04
N LEU A 98 9.76 4.83 8.62
CA LEU A 98 9.85 4.23 7.29
C LEU A 98 9.45 5.20 6.18
N LEU A 99 8.46 6.06 6.43
CA LEU A 99 8.00 7.10 5.50
C LEU A 99 9.17 7.97 5.02
N VAL A 100 10.06 8.34 5.95
CA VAL A 100 11.24 9.17 5.68
C VAL A 100 12.38 8.33 5.14
N GLU A 101 12.71 7.22 5.81
CA GLU A 101 13.87 6.39 5.46
C GLU A 101 13.79 5.76 4.07
N TYR A 102 12.58 5.36 3.65
CA TYR A 102 12.35 4.73 2.36
C TYR A 102 11.74 5.66 1.32
N ASP A 103 11.54 6.94 1.66
CA ASP A 103 10.89 7.92 0.79
C ASP A 103 9.53 7.40 0.26
N LEU A 104 8.71 6.84 1.17
CA LEU A 104 7.50 6.09 0.75
C LEU A 104 6.48 6.97 0.03
N LEU A 105 6.49 8.28 0.28
CA LEU A 105 5.64 9.24 -0.41
C LEU A 105 5.88 9.25 -1.92
N ARG A 106 7.13 9.02 -2.36
CA ARG A 106 7.49 8.94 -3.78
C ARG A 106 6.64 7.92 -4.54
N TYR A 107 6.24 6.83 -3.90
CA TYR A 107 5.41 5.81 -4.53
C TYR A 107 3.94 6.21 -4.63
N ALA A 108 3.43 7.07 -3.75
CA ALA A 108 2.09 7.66 -3.91
C ALA A 108 2.10 8.82 -4.91
N GLU A 109 3.20 9.57 -5.01
CA GLU A 109 3.41 10.63 -6.01
C GLU A 109 3.60 10.06 -7.42
N GLN A 110 4.33 8.95 -7.55
CA GLN A 110 4.61 8.26 -8.81
C GLN A 110 4.42 6.73 -8.67
N PRO A 111 3.17 6.23 -8.61
CA PRO A 111 2.88 4.79 -8.48
C PRO A 111 3.45 3.92 -9.59
N ALA A 112 3.77 4.50 -10.75
CA ALA A 112 4.42 3.79 -11.85
C ALA A 112 5.76 3.13 -11.48
N LEU A 113 6.44 3.61 -10.43
CA LEU A 113 7.67 3.02 -9.92
C LEU A 113 7.47 1.64 -9.27
N LEU A 114 6.24 1.26 -8.93
CA LEU A 114 5.92 -0.01 -8.28
C LEU A 114 5.85 -1.18 -9.27
N ASP A 115 5.50 -0.91 -10.53
CA ASP A 115 5.48 -1.94 -11.58
C ASP A 115 6.89 -2.40 -11.98
N ASP A 116 7.89 -1.52 -11.85
CA ASP A 116 9.28 -1.85 -12.15
C ASP A 116 9.92 -2.76 -11.09
N GLN A 117 9.29 -2.87 -9.91
CA GLN A 117 9.80 -3.67 -8.78
C GLN A 117 9.17 -5.06 -8.67
N TRP A 118 8.09 -5.32 -9.42
CA TRP A 118 7.52 -6.66 -9.51
C TRP A 118 8.31 -7.49 -10.53
N PRO A 119 8.74 -8.74 -10.22
CA PRO A 119 9.37 -9.59 -11.20
C PRO A 119 8.38 -9.81 -12.35
N LYS A 120 8.67 -9.25 -13.53
CA LYS A 120 7.96 -9.57 -14.76
C LYS A 120 8.02 -11.08 -14.91
N ARG A 121 6.90 -11.78 -14.65
CA ARG A 121 6.78 -13.20 -14.93
C ARG A 121 7.20 -13.37 -16.39
N LYS A 122 8.33 -14.02 -16.64
CA LYS A 122 8.65 -14.52 -17.97
C LYS A 122 7.53 -15.49 -18.31
N THR A 123 6.61 -15.09 -19.17
CA THR A 123 5.77 -16.04 -19.89
C THR A 123 6.73 -16.92 -20.68
N ALA A 124 6.83 -18.17 -20.24
CA ALA A 124 7.42 -19.26 -21.00
C ALA A 124 6.58 -19.53 -22.25
#